data_AF-A0A5B0DKG0-F1
#
_entry.id   AF-A0A5B0DKG0-F1
#
_cell.length_a   1.000
_cell.length_b   1.000
_cell.length_c   1.000
_cell.angle_alpha   90.00
_cell.angle_beta   90.00
_cell.angle_gamma   90.00
#
_symmetry.space_group_name_H-M   'P 1'
#
loop_
_entity.id
_entity.type
_entity.pdbx_description
1 polymer ?
#
loop_
_entity_poly.entity_id
_entity_poly.type
_entity_poly.pdbx_seq_one_letter_code
_entity_poly.pdbx_strand_id
1 'polypeptide(L)'
;MRDNRMKMDKTKGYRIDYTKLQLETEQHATLPTAKSAQEEVQIAPSTEGKMPLAITKENKSIKKELVENDLDVVSVINYLNDKACKQFKASSKVTARLEKGRFSDGYTVADCKKVIDTKAKNWLGDRHWQKYLRPSTLFNAMSFENYLEESRVNESPESRPPKPFELDFSKGET
;
A
#
# COMPACT_ATOMS: atom_id res chain seq x y z
N MET A 1 59.11 -10.28 -17.76
CA MET A 1 57.88 -9.71 -18.34
C MET A 1 56.79 -9.76 -17.29
N ARG A 2 56.03 -8.67 -17.14
CA ARG A 2 54.94 -8.52 -16.17
C ARG A 2 53.80 -9.43 -16.60
N ASP A 3 53.12 -10.10 -15.67
CA ASP A 3 51.68 -10.29 -15.82
C ASP A 3 50.95 -10.45 -14.48
N ASN A 4 49.84 -9.75 -14.46
CA ASN A 4 48.85 -9.51 -13.42
C ASN A 4 48.03 -10.78 -13.12
N ARG A 5 47.76 -11.09 -11.85
CA ARG A 5 46.49 -11.77 -11.52
C ARG A 5 45.97 -11.45 -10.12
N MET A 6 44.87 -10.73 -10.13
CA MET A 6 44.03 -10.29 -9.02
C MET A 6 43.71 -11.41 -8.03
N LYS A 7 43.85 -11.11 -6.74
CA LYS A 7 43.42 -11.96 -5.61
C LYS A 7 41.97 -11.66 -5.27
N MET A 8 41.04 -12.12 -6.11
CA MET A 8 39.62 -12.08 -5.80
C MET A 8 38.86 -13.14 -6.60
N ASP A 9 38.89 -14.39 -6.14
CA ASP A 9 37.83 -15.34 -6.46
C ASP A 9 37.67 -16.29 -5.28
N LYS A 10 36.83 -15.89 -4.31
CA LYS A 10 36.35 -16.75 -3.23
C LYS A 10 34.93 -17.19 -3.52
N THR A 11 34.69 -17.65 -4.75
CA THR A 11 33.42 -18.21 -5.15
C THR A 11 33.36 -19.65 -4.64
N LYS A 12 32.70 -19.86 -3.50
CA LYS A 12 32.39 -21.21 -3.00
C LYS A 12 31.21 -21.75 -3.79
N GLY A 13 31.47 -22.65 -4.72
CA GLY A 13 30.42 -23.39 -5.43
C GLY A 13 29.76 -24.39 -4.48
N TYR A 14 28.50 -24.18 -4.16
CA TYR A 14 27.68 -25.20 -3.50
C TYR A 14 27.08 -26.11 -4.58
N ARG A 15 27.28 -27.42 -4.46
CA ARG A 15 26.60 -28.42 -5.28
C ARG A 15 25.29 -28.77 -4.56
N ILE A 16 24.16 -28.38 -5.13
CA ILE A 16 22.84 -28.74 -4.60
C ILE A 16 22.53 -30.17 -5.09
N ASP A 17 22.32 -31.10 -4.16
CA ASP A 17 21.85 -32.46 -4.47
C ASP A 17 20.33 -32.47 -4.61
N TYR A 18 19.87 -32.57 -5.85
CA TYR A 18 18.44 -32.55 -6.22
C TYR A 18 17.72 -33.87 -5.95
N THR A 19 18.41 -34.91 -5.49
CA THR A 19 17.81 -36.22 -5.16
C THR A 19 16.92 -36.18 -3.92
N LYS A 20 16.96 -35.11 -3.12
CA LYS A 20 16.05 -34.88 -1.99
C LYS A 20 14.74 -34.14 -2.35
N LEU A 21 14.51 -33.80 -3.62
CA LEU A 21 13.33 -33.02 -4.05
C LEU A 21 12.19 -33.83 -4.66
N GLN A 22 12.35 -35.15 -4.77
CA GLN A 22 11.27 -36.07 -5.16
C GLN A 22 11.14 -37.13 -4.07
N LEU A 23 10.28 -36.90 -3.07
CA LEU A 23 9.66 -37.92 -2.20
C LEU A 23 8.86 -37.20 -1.10
N GLU A 24 7.85 -36.40 -1.47
CA GLU A 24 6.75 -36.05 -0.55
C GLU A 24 5.60 -35.41 -1.34
N THR A 25 5.09 -36.16 -2.31
CA THR A 25 3.74 -35.95 -2.84
C THR A 25 2.97 -37.24 -2.67
N GLU A 26 1.96 -37.15 -1.81
CA GLU A 26 0.69 -37.86 -1.83
C GLU A 26 0.45 -39.07 -0.90
N GLN A 27 -0.36 -38.77 0.14
CA GLN A 27 -1.48 -39.56 0.69
C GLN A 27 -1.02 -40.72 1.61
N HIS A 28 -1.58 -40.99 2.81
CA HIS A 28 -2.96 -41.39 3.11
C HIS A 28 -3.32 -41.12 4.60
N ALA A 29 -4.62 -41.06 4.88
CA ALA A 29 -5.27 -40.68 6.13
C ALA A 29 -5.28 -41.73 7.27
N THR A 30 -5.58 -41.25 8.50
CA THR A 30 -6.50 -41.78 9.55
C THR A 30 -5.90 -41.92 10.98
N LEU A 31 -6.61 -41.31 11.96
CA LEU A 31 -6.49 -41.32 13.44
C LEU A 31 -6.61 -42.76 14.04
N PRO A 32 -6.23 -43.11 15.33
CA PRO A 32 -6.67 -42.42 16.57
C PRO A 32 -5.85 -42.62 17.92
N THR A 33 -6.36 -41.98 19.00
CA THR A 33 -6.40 -42.39 20.44
C THR A 33 -5.17 -42.35 21.39
N ALA A 34 -5.20 -41.31 22.26
CA ALA A 34 -5.21 -41.26 23.74
C ALA A 34 -4.04 -41.65 24.70
N LYS A 35 -3.98 -40.83 25.79
CA LYS A 35 -3.38 -40.96 27.15
C LYS A 35 -1.88 -40.64 27.28
N SER A 36 -1.32 -40.04 28.36
CA SER A 36 -1.77 -39.50 29.67
C SER A 36 -0.53 -38.92 30.41
N ALA A 37 -0.76 -38.13 31.47
CA ALA A 37 0.15 -37.64 32.55
C ALA A 37 1.08 -36.45 32.23
N GLN A 38 0.88 -35.22 32.77
CA GLN A 38 0.89 -34.66 34.16
C GLN A 38 2.27 -34.17 34.62
N GLU A 39 2.45 -32.84 34.68
CA GLU A 39 3.13 -32.01 35.73
C GLU A 39 3.10 -30.54 35.25
N GLU A 40 2.20 -29.68 35.74
CA GLU A 40 2.25 -28.86 36.97
C GLU A 40 3.15 -27.60 36.85
N VAL A 41 2.52 -26.44 36.65
CA VAL A 41 3.07 -25.14 37.09
C VAL A 41 1.95 -24.32 37.71
N GLN A 42 2.04 -24.15 39.01
CA GLN A 42 1.24 -23.26 39.85
C GLN A 42 1.88 -21.86 39.84
N ILE A 43 1.12 -20.78 39.58
CA ILE A 43 1.29 -19.49 40.28
C ILE A 43 -0.08 -18.80 40.31
N ALA A 44 -0.59 -18.57 41.52
CA ALA A 44 -1.67 -17.63 41.83
C ALA A 44 -1.09 -16.38 42.56
N PRO A 45 -1.93 -15.49 43.09
CA PRO A 45 -2.45 -14.26 42.50
C PRO A 45 -1.66 -13.02 42.97
N SER A 46 -1.65 -11.93 42.20
CA SER A 46 -1.05 -10.66 42.67
C SER A 46 -2.13 -9.65 43.06
N THR A 47 -2.20 -9.38 44.36
CA THR A 47 -3.03 -8.38 45.03
C THR A 47 -2.45 -6.97 44.92
N GLU A 48 -3.37 -6.03 44.68
CA GLU A 48 -3.47 -4.65 45.14
C GLU A 48 -2.25 -3.69 45.09
N GLY A 49 -2.51 -2.53 44.44
CA GLY A 49 -2.03 -1.24 44.91
C GLY A 49 -1.19 -0.45 43.91
N LYS A 50 -1.79 0.59 43.31
CA LYS A 50 -1.31 2.00 43.30
C LYS A 50 -1.90 2.81 42.14
N MET A 51 -2.74 3.77 42.53
CA MET A 51 -2.98 5.12 41.97
C MET A 51 -3.06 5.34 40.44
N PRO A 52 -4.11 5.99 39.91
CA PRO A 52 -4.12 6.41 38.52
C PRO A 52 -3.09 7.54 38.32
N LEU A 53 -2.14 7.28 37.41
CA LEU A 53 -1.14 8.25 36.99
C LEU A 53 -1.79 9.40 36.22
N ALA A 54 -1.24 10.58 36.48
CA ALA A 54 -1.69 11.88 36.03
C ALA A 54 -1.94 11.99 34.51
N ILE A 55 -2.99 12.73 34.18
CA ILE A 55 -3.41 13.14 32.84
C ILE A 55 -2.22 13.67 32.03
N THR A 56 -1.81 12.89 31.04
CA THR A 56 -0.65 13.19 30.21
C THR A 56 -0.97 14.25 29.15
N LYS A 57 0.02 15.12 28.99
CA LYS A 57 0.21 16.28 28.12
C LYS A 57 0.07 16.01 26.60
N GLU A 58 -1.00 15.39 26.11
CA GLU A 58 -1.10 14.97 24.69
C GLU A 58 -1.40 16.11 23.69
N ASN A 59 -1.87 17.28 24.13
CA ASN A 59 -2.33 18.32 23.21
C ASN A 59 -1.23 19.15 22.51
N LYS A 60 0.05 19.06 22.92
CA LYS A 60 1.14 19.87 22.35
C LYS A 60 1.95 19.16 21.27
N SER A 61 1.97 17.83 21.26
CA SER A 61 2.76 17.04 20.30
C SER A 61 2.07 16.96 18.93
N ILE A 62 0.73 16.94 18.89
CA ILE A 62 -0.07 16.84 17.66
C ILE A 62 0.17 18.06 16.75
N LYS A 63 0.29 19.26 17.33
CA LYS A 63 0.51 20.49 16.55
C LYS A 63 1.92 20.60 15.97
N LYS A 64 2.93 19.95 16.56
CA LYS A 64 4.32 20.04 16.10
C LYS A 64 4.60 19.08 14.92
N GLU A 65 3.98 17.91 14.90
CA GLU A 65 4.04 16.99 13.75
C GLU A 65 3.33 17.55 12.50
N LEU A 66 2.29 18.36 12.69
CA LEU A 66 1.57 19.02 11.59
C LEU A 66 2.38 20.16 10.94
N VAL A 67 3.37 20.70 11.65
CA VAL A 67 4.22 21.81 11.17
C VAL A 67 5.42 21.31 10.35
N GLU A 68 5.80 20.04 10.51
CA GLU A 68 6.92 19.43 9.77
C GLU A 68 6.45 18.66 8.52
N ASN A 69 5.18 18.26 8.47
CA ASN A 69 4.58 17.59 7.32
C ASN A 69 3.66 18.57 6.57
N ASP A 70 3.93 18.77 5.27
CA ASP A 70 3.09 19.58 4.38
C ASP A 70 1.62 19.16 4.49
N LEU A 71 0.72 20.14 4.67
CA LEU A 71 -0.72 19.90 4.80
C LEU A 71 -1.28 19.10 3.62
N ASP A 72 -0.69 19.28 2.44
CA ASP A 72 -1.02 18.55 1.23
C ASP A 72 -0.73 17.04 1.34
N VAL A 73 0.42 16.67 1.89
CA VAL A 73 0.79 15.26 2.15
C VAL A 73 -0.20 14.64 3.13
N VAL A 74 -0.52 15.37 4.20
CA VAL A 74 -1.51 14.92 5.18
C VAL A 74 -2.89 14.74 4.54
N SER A 75 -3.29 15.65 3.66
CA SER A 75 -4.58 15.57 2.95
C SER A 75 -4.66 14.34 2.05
N VAL A 76 -3.61 14.04 1.27
CA VAL A 76 -3.61 12.90 0.34
C VAL A 76 -3.61 11.58 1.10
N ILE A 77 -2.78 11.45 2.14
CA ILE A 77 -2.72 10.22 2.95
C ILE A 77 -4.01 9.96 3.73
N ASN A 78 -4.61 11.01 4.30
CA ASN A 78 -5.91 10.86 4.95
C ASN A 78 -6.99 10.42 3.95
N TYR A 79 -6.96 10.94 2.73
CA TYR A 79 -7.88 10.50 1.67
C TYR A 79 -7.67 9.04 1.28
N LEU A 80 -6.42 8.59 1.13
CA LEU A 80 -6.11 7.20 0.86
C LEU A 80 -6.61 6.28 1.99
N ASN A 81 -6.45 6.69 3.23
CA ASN A 81 -6.90 5.95 4.40
C ASN A 81 -8.42 5.76 4.41
N ASP A 82 -9.17 6.83 4.11
CA ASP A 82 -10.62 6.81 3.98
C ASP A 82 -11.07 5.86 2.86
N LYS A 83 -10.47 5.95 1.67
CA LYS A 83 -10.84 5.13 0.51
C LYS A 83 -10.45 3.67 0.61
N ALA A 84 -9.31 3.36 1.22
CA ALA A 84 -8.80 2.00 1.31
C ALA A 84 -9.16 1.31 2.64
N CYS A 85 -9.87 1.99 3.55
CA CYS A 85 -10.11 1.56 4.93
C CYS A 85 -8.79 1.15 5.64
N LYS A 86 -7.75 1.98 5.49
CA LYS A 86 -6.40 1.74 6.04
C LYS A 86 -5.98 2.89 6.95
N GLN A 87 -4.85 2.73 7.65
CA GLN A 87 -4.34 3.70 8.62
C GLN A 87 -2.85 4.00 8.40
N PHE A 88 -2.48 4.43 7.20
CA PHE A 88 -1.14 4.90 6.89
C PHE A 88 -0.83 6.20 7.64
N LYS A 89 0.44 6.36 8.03
CA LYS A 89 0.92 7.55 8.75
C LYS A 89 1.52 8.56 7.76
N ALA A 90 0.96 9.77 7.72
CA ALA A 90 1.50 10.87 6.93
C ALA A 90 2.88 11.34 7.47
N SER A 91 3.12 11.18 8.78
CA SER A 91 4.41 11.45 9.43
C SER A 91 5.54 10.48 9.02
N SER A 92 5.21 9.39 8.31
CA SER A 92 6.24 8.47 7.82
C SER A 92 7.13 9.15 6.78
N LYS A 93 8.44 9.21 7.05
CA LYS A 93 9.45 9.76 6.14
C LYS A 93 9.39 9.15 4.74
N VAL A 94 9.09 7.85 4.63
CA VAL A 94 9.03 7.17 3.32
C VAL A 94 7.82 7.66 2.53
N THR A 95 6.65 7.69 3.18
CA THR A 95 5.39 8.15 2.60
C THR A 95 5.48 9.61 2.16
N ALA A 96 5.94 10.48 3.06
CA ALA A 96 6.12 11.90 2.77
C ALA A 96 7.08 12.13 1.60
N ARG A 97 8.18 11.37 1.49
CA ARG A 97 9.12 11.48 0.37
C ARG A 97 8.49 11.10 -0.98
N LEU A 98 7.66 10.07 -1.00
CA LEU A 98 6.99 9.63 -2.22
C LEU A 98 6.02 10.71 -2.74
N GLU A 99 5.21 11.27 -1.86
CA GLU A 99 4.24 12.30 -2.23
C GLU A 99 4.89 13.63 -2.56
N LYS A 100 5.85 14.09 -1.74
CA LYS A 100 6.64 15.30 -2.06
C LYS A 100 7.35 15.15 -3.40
N GLY A 101 7.83 13.95 -3.75
CA GLY A 101 8.38 13.66 -5.07
C GLY A 101 7.37 13.93 -6.19
N ARG A 102 6.10 13.53 -6.04
CA ARG A 102 5.06 13.83 -7.03
C ARG A 102 4.79 15.33 -7.15
N PHE A 103 4.79 16.05 -6.03
CA PHE A 103 4.61 17.51 -6.05
C PHE A 103 5.79 18.23 -6.70
N SER A 104 7.03 17.76 -6.49
CA SER A 104 8.22 18.25 -7.21
C SER A 104 8.16 17.99 -8.71
N ASP A 105 7.53 16.88 -9.13
CA ASP A 105 7.33 16.55 -10.55
C ASP A 105 6.22 17.41 -11.21
N GLY A 106 5.53 18.26 -10.46
CA GLY A 106 4.48 19.17 -10.96
C GLY A 106 3.05 18.64 -10.86
N TYR A 107 2.83 17.51 -10.18
CA TYR A 107 1.49 16.98 -9.96
C TYR A 107 0.78 17.68 -8.82
N THR A 108 -0.55 17.76 -8.89
CA THR A 108 -1.37 18.41 -7.85
C THR A 108 -1.94 17.40 -6.86
N VAL A 109 -2.40 17.89 -5.70
CA VAL A 109 -3.19 17.10 -4.73
C VAL A 109 -4.42 16.46 -5.38
N ALA A 110 -5.05 17.15 -6.33
CA ALA A 110 -6.21 16.63 -7.04
C ALA A 110 -5.85 15.42 -7.91
N ASP A 111 -4.70 15.45 -8.59
CA ASP A 111 -4.21 14.32 -9.40
C ASP A 111 -3.92 13.10 -8.53
N CYS A 112 -3.28 13.30 -7.36
CA CYS A 112 -3.07 12.23 -6.40
C CYS A 112 -4.40 11.60 -5.94
N LYS A 113 -5.42 12.42 -5.65
CA LYS A 113 -6.76 11.93 -5.26
C LYS A 113 -7.43 11.15 -6.38
N LYS A 114 -7.32 11.59 -7.64
CA LYS A 114 -7.84 10.84 -8.80
C LYS A 114 -7.22 9.46 -8.93
N VAL A 115 -5.89 9.37 -8.80
CA VAL A 115 -5.18 8.07 -8.82
C VAL A 115 -5.67 7.15 -7.71
N ILE A 116 -5.87 7.68 -6.50
CA ILE A 116 -6.45 6.93 -5.38
C ILE A 116 -7.84 6.41 -5.74
N ASP A 117 -8.72 7.25 -6.27
CA ASP A 117 -10.09 6.86 -6.60
C ASP A 117 -10.13 5.78 -7.68
N THR A 118 -9.35 5.93 -8.76
CA THR A 118 -9.27 4.94 -9.83
C THR A 118 -8.77 3.59 -9.31
N LYS A 119 -7.68 3.59 -8.53
CA LYS A 119 -7.13 2.34 -8.01
C LYS A 119 -7.95 1.74 -6.89
N ALA A 120 -8.60 2.55 -6.05
CA ALA A 120 -9.55 2.05 -5.06
C ALA A 120 -10.71 1.34 -5.75
N LYS A 121 -11.31 1.94 -6.80
CA LYS A 121 -12.37 1.28 -7.59
C LYS A 121 -11.91 -0.07 -8.16
N ASN A 122 -10.69 -0.12 -8.71
CA ASN A 122 -10.20 -1.32 -9.38
C ASN A 122 -9.73 -2.42 -8.43
N TRP A 123 -9.13 -2.05 -7.29
CA TRP A 123 -8.41 -3.00 -6.42
C TRP A 123 -9.11 -3.30 -5.11
N LEU A 124 -10.01 -2.43 -4.63
CA LEU A 124 -10.64 -2.62 -3.32
C LEU A 124 -11.56 -3.86 -3.31
N GLY A 125 -12.21 -4.16 -4.44
CA GLY A 125 -13.08 -5.34 -4.59
C GLY A 125 -12.34 -6.67 -4.79
N ASP A 126 -11.05 -6.63 -5.14
CA ASP A 126 -10.27 -7.84 -5.41
C ASP A 126 -9.33 -8.17 -4.25
N ARG A 127 -9.48 -9.38 -3.69
CA ARG A 127 -8.70 -9.84 -2.53
C ARG A 127 -7.20 -9.86 -2.79
N HIS A 128 -6.78 -10.13 -4.02
CA HIS A 128 -5.38 -10.11 -4.42
C HIS A 128 -4.84 -8.69 -4.53
N TRP A 129 -5.61 -7.78 -5.14
CA TRP A 129 -5.12 -6.44 -5.47
C TRP A 129 -5.19 -5.43 -4.33
N GLN A 130 -6.14 -5.56 -3.40
CA GLN A 130 -6.31 -4.62 -2.28
C GLN A 130 -5.05 -4.40 -1.42
N LYS A 131 -4.11 -5.35 -1.39
CA LYS A 131 -2.85 -5.23 -0.64
C LYS A 131 -1.89 -4.20 -1.25
N TYR A 132 -2.10 -3.84 -2.51
CA TYR A 132 -1.31 -2.85 -3.26
C TYR A 132 -1.86 -1.42 -3.14
N LEU A 133 -3.00 -1.21 -2.49
CA LEU A 133 -3.50 0.13 -2.13
C LEU A 133 -2.67 0.71 -0.97
N ARG A 134 -1.45 1.14 -1.28
CA ARG A 134 -0.50 1.73 -0.34
C ARG A 134 0.31 2.86 -1.00
N PRO A 135 0.84 3.83 -0.23
CA PRO A 135 1.55 4.97 -0.80
C PRO A 135 2.73 4.58 -1.69
N SER A 136 3.51 3.57 -1.29
CA SER A 136 4.68 3.11 -2.06
C SER A 136 4.36 2.49 -3.41
N THR A 137 3.13 2.01 -3.60
CA THR A 137 2.70 1.45 -4.88
C THR A 137 2.00 2.50 -5.72
N LEU A 138 1.14 3.32 -5.11
CA LEU A 138 0.36 4.34 -5.83
C LEU A 138 1.22 5.53 -6.27
N PHE A 139 2.17 5.97 -5.44
CA PHE A 139 3.02 7.14 -5.71
C PHE A 139 4.43 6.76 -6.16
N ASN A 140 4.59 5.56 -6.72
CA ASN A 140 5.83 5.16 -7.36
C ASN A 140 6.02 5.94 -8.67
N ALA A 141 7.24 6.45 -8.90
CA ALA A 141 7.58 7.26 -10.06
C ALA A 141 7.23 6.59 -11.39
N MET A 142 7.49 5.27 -11.49
CA MET A 142 7.32 4.52 -12.73
C MET A 142 5.87 4.27 -13.13
N SER A 143 4.93 4.32 -12.18
CA SER A 143 3.54 3.88 -12.42
C SER A 143 2.52 4.99 -12.20
N PHE A 144 2.90 6.08 -11.51
CA PHE A 144 1.99 7.15 -11.17
C PHE A 144 1.34 7.81 -12.39
N GLU A 145 2.15 8.17 -13.39
CA GLU A 145 1.66 8.80 -14.63
C GLU A 145 0.67 7.87 -15.37
N ASN A 146 0.99 6.58 -15.47
CA ASN A 146 0.10 5.61 -16.08
C ASN A 146 -1.24 5.49 -15.33
N TYR A 147 -1.23 5.52 -13.99
CA TYR A 147 -2.46 5.51 -13.20
C TYR A 147 -3.27 6.80 -13.36
N LEU A 148 -2.60 7.94 -13.52
CA LEU A 148 -3.25 9.22 -13.76
C LEU A 148 -3.90 9.23 -15.16
N GLU A 149 -3.23 8.70 -16.17
CA GLU A 149 -3.79 8.60 -17.52
C GLU A 149 -4.99 7.64 -17.55
N GLU A 150 -4.90 6.49 -16.89
CA GLU A 150 -6.05 5.58 -16.71
C GLU A 150 -7.25 6.29 -16.06
N SER A 151 -7.01 7.20 -15.11
CA SER A 151 -8.09 7.99 -14.51
C SER A 151 -8.78 8.93 -15.52
N ARG A 152 -8.05 9.47 -16.51
CA ARG A 152 -8.61 10.34 -17.55
C ARG A 152 -9.45 9.57 -18.56
N VAL A 153 -9.02 8.35 -18.91
CA VAL A 153 -9.77 7.49 -19.84
C VAL A 153 -11.12 7.08 -19.24
N ASN A 154 -11.18 6.82 -17.93
CA ASN A 154 -12.43 6.50 -17.24
C ASN A 154 -13.40 7.68 -17.11
N GLU A 155 -12.93 8.91 -17.35
CA GLU A 155 -13.72 10.15 -17.37
C GLU A 155 -14.07 10.58 -18.81
N SER A 156 -13.81 9.72 -19.81
CA SER A 156 -14.14 9.96 -21.22
C SER A 156 -15.63 10.28 -21.40
N PRO A 157 -15.98 11.24 -22.28
CA PRO A 157 -17.30 11.87 -22.38
C PRO A 157 -18.44 10.99 -22.93
N GLU A 158 -18.34 9.66 -22.89
CA GLU A 158 -19.39 8.76 -23.35
C GLU A 158 -20.60 8.70 -22.39
N SER A 159 -20.56 9.43 -21.26
CA SER A 159 -21.72 9.70 -20.39
C SER A 159 -22.47 10.98 -20.73
N ARG A 160 -21.99 11.80 -21.68
CA ARG A 160 -22.84 12.86 -22.24
C ARG A 160 -23.78 12.18 -23.22
N PRO A 161 -25.10 12.15 -22.96
CA PRO A 161 -26.03 11.67 -23.99
C PRO A 161 -25.73 12.45 -25.27
N PRO A 162 -25.67 11.78 -26.44
CA PRO A 162 -25.45 12.45 -27.69
C PRO A 162 -26.44 13.62 -27.75
N LYS A 163 -25.90 14.83 -27.91
CA LYS A 163 -26.74 16.02 -28.03
C LYS A 163 -27.67 15.74 -29.21
N PRO A 164 -29.01 15.76 -29.04
CA PRO A 164 -29.92 15.51 -30.13
C PRO A 164 -29.51 16.39 -31.30
N PHE A 165 -29.44 15.81 -32.50
CA PHE A 165 -29.25 16.63 -33.67
C PHE A 165 -30.43 17.62 -33.69
N GLU A 166 -30.15 18.92 -33.60
CA GLU A 166 -31.18 19.91 -33.88
C GLU A 166 -31.16 20.11 -35.39
N LEU A 167 -32.10 19.48 -36.09
CA LEU A 167 -32.36 19.82 -37.49
C LEU A 167 -32.94 21.25 -37.48
N ASP A 168 -32.13 22.22 -37.89
CA ASP A 168 -32.58 23.58 -38.11
C ASP A 168 -33.37 23.65 -39.43
N PHE A 169 -34.67 23.45 -39.35
CA PHE A 169 -35.60 23.54 -40.48
C PHE A 169 -35.76 24.98 -41.01
N SER A 170 -35.16 26.01 -40.38
CA SER A 170 -35.24 27.38 -40.89
C SER A 170 -34.26 27.68 -42.01
N LYS A 171 -33.29 26.79 -42.29
CA LYS A 171 -32.44 26.88 -43.48
C LYS A 171 -33.04 26.06 -44.62
N GLY A 172 -34.06 26.62 -45.29
CA GLY A 172 -34.47 26.13 -46.60
C GLY A 172 -33.32 26.32 -47.59
N GLU A 173 -32.90 25.25 -48.27
CA GLU A 173 -32.01 25.33 -49.42
C GLU A 173 -32.72 26.19 -50.49
N THR A 174 -32.12 27.34 -50.81
CA THR A 174 -32.51 28.23 -51.91
C THR A 174 -31.91 27.76 -53.23
#